data_AF-A0AAU0MN87-F1
#
_entry.id   AF-A0AAU0MN87-F1
#
_cell.length_a   1.000
_cell.length_b   1.000
_cell.length_c   1.000
_cell.angle_alpha   90.00
_cell.angle_beta   90.00
_cell.angle_gamma   90.00
#
_symmetry.space_group_name_H-M   'P 1'
#
loop_
_entity.id
_entity.type
_entity.pdbx_description
1 polymer ?
#
loop_
_entity_poly.entity_id
_entity_poly.type
_entity_poly.pdbx_seq_one_letter_code
_entity_poly.pdbx_strand_id
1 'polypeptide(L)'
;MTATFITQGVMALIALVLFVSAVSLSHKIEKRSQPTRTPGTGSSNTNMFGQILNASVATDPETQRLRRAMIMRFSMGLIVFVGLAVLTLTA
;
A
#
# COMPACT_ATOMS: atom_id res chain seq x y z
N MET A 1 -3.13 -23.18 21.03
CA MET A 1 -2.32 -23.43 19.82
C MET A 1 -3.13 -23.27 18.54
N THR A 2 -4.20 -24.04 18.29
CA THR A 2 -4.97 -23.96 17.02
C THR A 2 -5.61 -22.59 16.73
N ALA A 3 -6.23 -21.95 17.73
CA ALA A 3 -6.83 -20.62 17.57
C ALA A 3 -5.81 -19.52 17.20
N THR A 4 -4.58 -19.63 17.71
CA THR A 4 -3.50 -18.66 17.44
C THR A 4 -3.04 -18.75 15.98
N PHE A 5 -2.85 -19.96 15.45
CA PHE A 5 -2.49 -20.16 14.04
C PHE A 5 -3.55 -19.66 13.07
N ILE A 6 -4.84 -19.88 13.38
CA ILE A 6 -5.95 -19.36 12.57
C ILE A 6 -5.92 -17.83 12.58
N THR A 7 -5.72 -17.20 13.75
CA THR A 7 -5.66 -15.75 13.89
C THR A 7 -4.47 -15.15 13.11
N GLN A 8 -3.30 -15.78 13.18
CA GLN A 8 -2.12 -15.38 12.40
C GLN A 8 -2.38 -15.48 10.90
N GLY A 9 -3.00 -16.58 10.43
CA GLY A 9 -3.36 -16.76 9.02
C GLY A 9 -4.33 -15.68 8.53
N VAL A 10 -5.37 -15.36 9.30
CA VAL A 10 -6.33 -14.29 8.96
C VAL A 10 -5.65 -12.92 8.92
N MET A 11 -4.80 -12.61 9.91
CA MET A 11 -4.05 -11.34 9.95
C MET A 11 -3.09 -11.20 8.77
N ALA A 12 -2.41 -12.28 8.37
CA ALA A 12 -1.55 -12.29 7.19
C ALA A 12 -2.33 -12.02 5.90
N LEU A 13 -3.52 -12.63 5.74
CA LEU A 13 -4.39 -12.37 4.59
C LEU A 13 -4.87 -10.91 4.55
N ILE A 14 -5.25 -10.34 5.69
CA ILE A 14 -5.65 -8.93 5.78
C ILE A 14 -4.49 -8.01 5.38
N ALA A 15 -3.28 -8.25 5.88
CA ALA A 15 -2.09 -7.48 5.53
C ALA A 15 -1.80 -7.54 4.02
N LEU A 16 -1.92 -8.73 3.42
CA LEU A 16 -1.74 -8.94 1.98
C LEU A 16 -2.75 -8.14 1.16
N VAL A 17 -4.05 -8.20 1.52
CA VAL A 17 -5.10 -7.45 0.81
C VAL A 17 -4.86 -5.94 0.91
N LEU A 18 -4.46 -5.44 2.08
CA LEU A 18 -4.15 -4.02 2.28
C LEU A 18 -2.94 -3.59 1.44
N PHE A 19 -1.90 -4.42 1.38
CA PHE A 19 -0.71 -4.17 0.58
C PHE A 19 -1.03 -4.13 -0.92
N VAL A 20 -1.74 -5.13 -1.45
CA VAL A 20 -2.18 -5.18 -2.85
C VAL A 20 -3.07 -3.98 -3.19
N SER A 21 -3.96 -3.58 -2.27
CA SER A 21 -4.83 -2.40 -2.45
C SER A 21 -4.04 -1.09 -2.50
N ALA A 22 -2.99 -0.94 -1.68
CA ALA A 22 -2.10 0.20 -1.71
C ALA A 22 -1.31 0.26 -3.03
N VAL A 23 -0.80 -0.88 -3.50
CA VAL A 23 -0.13 -0.98 -4.82
C VAL A 23 -1.08 -0.63 -5.95
N SER A 24 -2.32 -1.12 -5.93
CA SER A 24 -3.35 -0.78 -6.93
C SER A 24 -3.67 0.72 -6.96
N LEU A 25 -3.77 1.36 -5.79
CA LEU A 25 -3.94 2.81 -5.70
C LEU A 25 -2.75 3.57 -6.28
N SER A 26 -1.54 3.13 -5.99
CA SER A 26 -0.33 3.73 -6.57
C SER A 26 -0.35 3.71 -8.10
N HIS A 27 -0.73 2.57 -8.70
CA HIS A 27 -0.88 2.47 -10.16
C HIS A 27 -1.97 3.40 -10.71
N LYS A 28 -3.08 3.59 -9.99
CA LYS A 28 -4.13 4.54 -10.39
C LYS A 28 -3.66 5.99 -10.32
N ILE A 29 -2.86 6.34 -9.30
CA ILE A 29 -2.25 7.67 -9.18
C ILE A 29 -1.27 7.89 -10.32
N GLU A 30 -0.38 6.94 -10.60
CA GLU A 30 0.63 7.03 -11.64
C GLU A 30 0.02 7.17 -13.05
N LYS A 31 -1.05 6.41 -13.35
CA LYS A 31 -1.82 6.57 -14.60
C LYS A 31 -2.43 7.97 -14.77
N ARG A 32 -2.75 8.66 -13.67
CA ARG A 32 -3.36 10.00 -13.68
C ARG A 32 -2.33 11.11 -13.70
N SER A 33 -1.23 10.97 -12.96
CA SER A 33 -0.22 12.02 -12.83
C SER A 33 0.82 12.01 -13.96
N GLN A 34 1.02 10.87 -14.64
CA GLN A 34 1.97 10.74 -15.75
C GLN A 34 1.38 9.90 -16.90
N PRO A 35 0.43 10.45 -17.67
CA PRO A 35 -0.19 9.74 -18.79
C PRO A 35 0.79 9.36 -19.91
N THR A 36 1.98 9.97 -19.96
CA THR A 36 3.00 9.79 -21.01
C THR A 36 4.06 8.73 -20.71
N ARG A 37 4.07 8.11 -19.52
CA ARG A 37 4.96 6.98 -19.25
C ARG A 37 4.33 5.69 -19.79
N THR A 38 4.87 5.21 -20.90
CA THR A 38 4.49 3.94 -21.53
C THR A 38 4.52 2.81 -20.50
N PRO A 39 3.41 2.08 -20.28
CA PRO A 39 3.44 0.89 -19.44
C PRO A 39 4.40 -0.12 -20.08
N GLY A 40 5.53 -0.42 -19.42
CA GLY A 40 6.48 -1.44 -19.89
C GLY A 40 7.87 -0.94 -20.32
N THR A 41 8.17 0.35 -20.29
CA THR A 41 9.54 0.84 -20.56
C THR A 41 10.43 0.76 -19.32
N GLY A 42 10.82 -0.46 -18.95
CA GLY A 42 12.12 -0.81 -18.32
C GLY A 42 12.53 -0.22 -16.96
N SER A 43 11.86 0.80 -16.42
CA SER A 43 12.07 1.29 -15.05
C SER A 43 10.82 0.99 -14.24
N SER A 44 10.69 -0.27 -13.84
CA SER A 44 9.65 -0.81 -12.96
C SER A 44 9.80 -0.34 -11.50
N ASN A 45 10.28 0.89 -11.28
CA ASN A 45 10.33 1.48 -9.95
C ASN A 45 9.16 2.45 -9.83
N THR A 46 7.98 1.89 -9.53
CA THR A 46 6.87 2.67 -8.97
C THR A 46 7.43 3.43 -7.76
N ASN A 47 7.56 4.74 -7.89
CA ASN A 47 8.22 5.57 -6.89
C ASN A 47 7.24 5.88 -5.76
N MET A 48 6.79 4.83 -5.05
CA MET A 48 5.91 4.94 -3.87
C MET A 48 6.49 5.89 -2.83
N PHE A 49 7.82 5.87 -2.65
CA PHE A 49 8.53 6.79 -1.77
C PHE A 49 8.45 8.24 -2.25
N GLY A 50 8.59 8.49 -3.56
CA GLY A 50 8.36 9.82 -4.14
C GLY A 50 6.93 10.33 -3.92
N GLN A 51 5.91 9.46 -4.07
CA GLN A 51 4.51 9.83 -3.82
C GLN A 51 4.23 10.12 -2.33
N ILE A 52 4.87 9.40 -1.41
CA ILE A 52 4.79 9.68 0.04
C ILE A 52 5.47 11.03 0.35
N LEU A 53 6.65 11.27 -0.23
CA LEU A 53 7.45 12.50 -0.08
C LEU A 53 6.97 13.69 -0.93
N ASN A 54 5.84 13.55 -1.64
CA ASN A 54 5.26 14.60 -2.49
C ASN A 54 6.15 15.03 -3.68
N ALA A 55 7.09 14.18 -4.11
CA ALA A 55 7.85 14.36 -5.33
C ALA A 55 7.03 13.82 -6.53
N SER A 56 6.71 14.70 -7.48
CA SER A 56 6.05 14.36 -8.76
C SER A 56 4.58 13.87 -8.68
N VAL A 57 3.79 14.43 -7.76
CA VAL A 57 2.34 14.20 -7.68
C VAL A 57 1.59 15.42 -8.19
N ALA A 58 0.60 15.23 -9.08
CA ALA A 58 -0.27 16.31 -9.54
C ALA A 58 -1.07 16.90 -8.37
N THR A 59 -1.12 18.23 -8.27
CA THR A 59 -1.79 18.96 -7.18
C THR A 59 -3.32 19.00 -7.33
N ASP A 60 -3.91 18.14 -8.15
CA ASP A 60 -5.35 18.12 -8.31
C ASP A 60 -6.05 17.51 -7.07
N PRO A 61 -7.28 17.97 -6.73
CA PRO A 61 -7.99 17.52 -5.54
C PRO A 61 -8.28 16.01 -5.52
N GLU A 62 -8.50 15.40 -6.68
CA GLU A 62 -8.85 13.99 -6.84
C GLU A 62 -7.62 13.10 -6.62
N THR A 63 -6.45 13.46 -7.15
CA THR A 63 -5.18 12.76 -6.93
C THR A 63 -4.72 12.86 -5.48
N GLN A 64 -4.92 14.00 -4.82
CA GLN A 64 -4.65 14.13 -3.37
C GLN A 64 -5.60 13.28 -2.52
N ARG A 65 -6.85 13.08 -2.94
CA ARG A 65 -7.79 12.15 -2.27
C ARG A 65 -7.31 10.69 -2.43
N LEU A 66 -6.86 10.31 -3.63
CA LEU A 66 -6.29 8.98 -3.89
C LEU A 66 -5.00 8.75 -3.10
N ARG A 67 -4.12 9.75 -2.98
CA ARG A 67 -2.91 9.70 -2.15
C ARG A 67 -3.24 9.50 -0.68
N ARG A 68 -4.20 10.25 -0.14
CA ARG A 68 -4.67 10.07 1.25
C ARG A 68 -5.24 8.67 1.48
N ALA A 69 -6.01 8.14 0.53
CA ALA A 69 -6.50 6.77 0.58
C ALA A 69 -5.35 5.74 0.54
N MET A 70 -4.31 6.00 -0.25
CA MET A 70 -3.13 5.12 -0.32
C MET A 70 -2.36 5.11 1.00
N ILE A 71 -2.08 6.29 1.56
CA ILE A 71 -1.42 6.44 2.86
C ILE A 71 -2.24 5.74 3.95
N MET A 72 -3.56 5.97 4.00
CA MET A 72 -4.44 5.32 4.98
C MET A 72 -4.36 3.79 4.88
N ARG A 73 -4.43 3.21 3.68
CA ARG A 73 -4.36 1.75 3.49
C ARG A 73 -2.99 1.19 3.85
N PHE A 74 -1.92 1.93 3.53
CA PHE A 74 -0.57 1.56 3.91
C PHE A 74 -0.39 1.59 5.43
N SER A 75 -0.86 2.64 6.10
CA SER A 75 -0.84 2.75 7.56
C SER A 75 -1.66 1.64 8.23
N MET A 76 -2.85 1.33 7.72
CA MET A 76 -3.64 0.19 8.20
C MET A 76 -2.88 -1.14 8.02
N GLY A 77 -2.27 -1.35 6.85
CA GLY A 77 -1.45 -2.53 6.59
C GLY A 77 -0.31 -2.65 7.59
N LEU A 78 0.36 -1.54 7.90
CA LEU A 78 1.46 -1.48 8.87
C LEU A 78 0.98 -1.83 10.29
N ILE A 79 -0.17 -1.32 10.73
CA ILE A 79 -0.76 -1.65 12.03
C ILE A 79 -1.07 -3.14 12.12
N VAL A 80 -1.67 -3.73 11.09
CA VAL A 80 -1.98 -5.16 11.04
C VAL A 80 -0.69 -5.99 11.06
N PHE A 81 0.36 -5.55 10.35
CA PHE A 81 1.65 -6.22 10.33
C PHE A 81 2.35 -6.19 11.69
N VAL A 82 2.32 -5.04 12.39
CA VAL A 82 2.82 -4.91 13.76
C VAL A 82 2.03 -5.80 14.71
N GLY A 83 0.70 -5.81 14.60
CA GLY A 83 -0.16 -6.68 15.41
C GLY A 83 0.13 -8.16 15.19
N LEU A 84 0.35 -8.57 13.93
CA LEU A 84 0.78 -9.92 13.59
C LEU A 84 2.15 -10.24 14.21
N ALA A 85 3.13 -9.34 14.08
CA ALA A 85 4.46 -9.54 14.63
C ALA A 85 4.45 -9.71 16.16
N VAL A 86 3.71 -8.85 16.86
CA VAL A 86 3.51 -8.97 18.31
C VAL A 86 2.88 -10.31 18.65
N LEU A 87 1.78 -10.67 17.98
CA LEU A 87 1.09 -11.94 18.21
C LEU A 87 2.01 -13.14 17.96
N THR A 88 2.88 -13.10 16.94
CA THR A 88 3.85 -14.17 16.67
C THR A 88 4.99 -14.24 17.67
N LEU A 89 5.41 -13.11 18.24
CA LEU A 89 6.49 -13.05 19.22
C LEU A 89 6.03 -13.47 20.62
N THR A 90 4.73 -13.34 20.91
CA THR A 90 4.14 -13.66 22.22
C THR A 90 3.38 -14.99 22.27
N ALA A 91 3.29 -15.71 21.15
CA ALA A 91 2.56 -16.97 21.01
C ALA A 91 3.48 -18.20 21.19
#